data_AF-A0A1G1PG59-F1
#
_entry.id   AF-A0A1G1PG59-F1
#
_cell.length_a   1.000
_cell.length_b   1.000
_cell.length_c   1.000
_cell.angle_alpha   90.00
_cell.angle_beta   90.00
_cell.angle_gamma   90.00
#
_symmetry.space_group_name_H-M   'P 1'
#
loop_
_entity.id
_entity.type
_entity.pdbx_description
1 polymer ?
#
loop_
_entity_poly.entity_id
_entity_poly.type
_entity_poly.pdbx_seq_one_letter_code
_entity_poly.pdbx_strand_id
1 'polypeptide(L)'
;MKSVADRTKFVLAAYNGGEGRIARAQHLAEAAGKNPQRWSDVQQFLEAARASAAKAKEIRDYVEIVPLYELEFAQKSQADKNLKQKAVKESKNQCTDGRWVTIDDRPVFICV
;
A
#
# COMPACT_ATOMS: atom_id res chain seq x y z
N MET A 1 5.00 26.96 -2.60
CA MET A 1 4.75 25.74 -3.41
C MET A 1 5.10 24.52 -2.55
N LYS A 2 4.33 23.43 -2.63
CA LYS A 2 4.57 22.20 -1.83
C LYS A 2 5.87 21.52 -2.29
N SER A 3 6.65 20.98 -1.36
CA SER A 3 7.78 20.09 -1.69
C SER A 3 7.27 18.80 -2.34
N VAL A 4 8.10 18.07 -3.09
CA VAL A 4 7.69 16.77 -3.67
C VAL A 4 7.23 15.80 -2.58
N ALA A 5 7.97 15.73 -1.46
CA ALA A 5 7.60 14.90 -0.32
C ALA A 5 6.25 15.31 0.30
N ASP A 6 6.00 16.60 0.51
CA ASP A 6 4.70 17.07 1.01
C ASP A 6 3.57 16.80 0.02
N ARG A 7 3.80 16.96 -1.30
CA ARG A 7 2.80 16.63 -2.32
C ARG A 7 2.37 15.17 -2.22
N THR A 8 3.32 14.24 -2.13
CA THR A 8 3.02 12.83 -1.95
C THR A 8 2.23 12.58 -0.67
N LYS A 9 2.61 13.20 0.45
CA LYS A 9 1.87 13.08 1.71
C LYS A 9 0.43 13.58 1.60
N PHE A 10 0.19 14.71 0.93
CA PHE A 10 -1.17 15.21 0.68
C PHE A 10 -1.97 14.29 -0.24
N VAL A 11 -1.35 13.67 -1.25
CA VAL A 11 -2.00 12.67 -2.11
C VAL A 11 -2.43 11.45 -1.30
N LEU A 12 -1.54 10.88 -0.49
CA LEU A 12 -1.85 9.74 0.39
C LEU A 12 -2.95 10.09 1.40
N ALA A 13 -2.88 11.28 2.00
CA ALA A 13 -3.88 11.76 2.94
C ALA A 13 -5.25 11.94 2.27
N ALA A 14 -5.30 12.47 1.05
CA ALA A 14 -6.55 12.64 0.30
C ALA A 14 -7.12 11.30 -0.16
N TYR A 15 -6.27 10.34 -0.51
CA TYR A 15 -6.67 8.98 -0.86
C TYR A 15 -7.36 8.27 0.32
N ASN A 16 -6.77 8.30 1.52
CA ASN A 16 -7.37 7.65 2.70
C ASN A 16 -8.50 8.48 3.35
N GLY A 17 -8.30 9.80 3.43
CA GLY A 17 -9.11 10.72 4.22
C GLY A 17 -10.14 11.52 3.44
N GLY A 18 -10.09 11.49 2.11
CA GLY A 18 -10.91 12.28 1.20
C GLY A 18 -10.38 13.70 0.96
N GLU A 19 -10.34 14.13 -0.30
CA GLU A 19 -9.79 15.43 -0.72
C GLU A 19 -10.45 16.63 -0.01
N GLY A 20 -11.78 16.67 0.06
CA GLY A 20 -12.49 17.80 0.70
C GLY A 20 -12.15 17.98 2.18
N ARG A 21 -11.85 16.89 2.89
CA ARG A 21 -11.38 16.96 4.29
C ARG A 21 -9.98 17.54 4.37
N ILE A 22 -9.07 17.12 3.49
CA ILE A 22 -7.70 17.62 3.46
C ILE A 22 -7.66 19.10 3.06
N ALA A 23 -8.46 19.52 2.07
CA ALA A 23 -8.60 20.93 1.69
C ALA A 23 -9.11 21.78 2.86
N ARG A 24 -10.13 21.30 3.60
CA ARG A 24 -10.62 21.97 4.81
C ARG A 24 -9.53 22.08 5.89
N ALA A 25 -8.76 21.02 6.12
CA ALA A 25 -7.64 21.05 7.06
C ALA A 25 -6.55 22.06 6.64
N GLN A 26 -6.28 22.19 5.34
CA GLN A 26 -5.37 23.21 4.80
C GLN A 26 -5.88 24.62 5.10
N HIS A 27 -7.16 24.91 4.84
CA HIS A 27 -7.75 26.21 5.16
C HIS A 27 -7.72 26.52 6.67
N LEU A 28 -7.96 25.52 7.52
CA LEU A 28 -7.88 25.69 8.97
C LEU A 28 -6.45 25.95 9.44
N ALA A 29 -5.47 25.26 8.86
CA ALA A 29 -4.06 25.50 9.15
C ALA A 29 -3.64 26.92 8.76
N GLU A 30 -4.05 27.38 7.57
CA GLU A 30 -3.80 28.74 7.09
C GLU A 30 -4.45 29.80 8.01
N ALA A 31 -5.72 29.59 8.38
CA ALA A 31 -6.43 30.48 9.31
C ALA A 31 -5.75 30.55 10.70
N ALA A 32 -5.06 29.49 11.11
CA ALA A 32 -4.27 29.43 12.33
C ALA A 32 -2.82 29.95 12.17
N GLY A 33 -2.48 30.57 11.04
CA GLY A 33 -1.14 31.10 10.76
C GLY A 33 -0.07 30.02 10.51
N LYS A 34 -0.48 28.78 10.23
CA LYS A 34 0.40 27.67 9.86
C LYS A 34 0.54 27.56 8.35
N ASN A 35 1.48 26.75 7.87
CA ASN A 35 1.70 26.60 6.44
C ASN A 35 0.78 25.52 5.84
N PRO A 36 -0.23 25.88 5.00
CA PRO A 36 -1.13 24.90 4.38
C PRO A 36 -0.43 23.98 3.37
N GLN A 37 0.82 24.27 3.02
CA GLN A 37 1.63 23.49 2.08
C GLN A 37 2.57 22.50 2.78
N ARG A 38 2.59 22.44 4.12
CA ARG A 38 3.38 21.50 4.91
C ARG A 38 2.47 20.48 5.58
N TRP A 39 2.72 19.19 5.35
CA TRP A 39 1.91 18.14 5.97
C TRP A 39 1.99 18.18 7.51
N SER A 40 3.17 18.48 8.06
CA SER A 40 3.41 18.58 9.51
C SER A 40 2.47 19.55 10.22
N ASP A 41 2.11 20.61 9.51
CA ASP A 41 1.27 21.69 9.99
C ASP A 41 -0.20 21.33 9.81
N VAL A 42 -0.57 20.79 8.64
CA VAL A 42 -1.96 20.48 8.29
C VAL A 42 -2.52 19.28 9.06
N GLN A 43 -1.72 18.25 9.34
CA GLN A 43 -2.21 17.02 9.99
C GLN A 43 -2.77 17.23 11.39
N GLN A 44 -2.46 18.37 12.02
CA GLN A 44 -2.97 18.76 13.33
C GLN A 44 -4.45 19.19 13.26
N PHE A 45 -4.93 19.59 12.09
CA PHE A 45 -6.27 20.14 11.87
C PHE A 45 -7.28 19.11 11.35
N LEU A 46 -6.91 17.83 11.23
CA LEU A 46 -7.78 16.79 10.67
C LEU A 46 -9.11 16.64 11.44
N GLU A 47 -9.05 16.70 12.77
CA GLU A 47 -10.25 16.58 13.62
C GLU A 47 -11.14 17.82 13.49
N ALA A 48 -10.54 19.02 13.51
CA ALA A 48 -11.24 20.28 13.22
C ALA A 48 -11.83 20.30 11.78
N ALA A 49 -11.24 19.52 10.86
CA ALA A 49 -11.75 19.27 9.52
C ALA A 49 -12.80 18.15 9.45
N ARG A 50 -13.46 17.80 10.58
CA ARG A 50 -14.53 16.79 10.68
C ARG A 50 -14.05 15.36 10.43
N ALA A 51 -12.81 15.04 10.75
CA ALA A 51 -12.41 13.66 11.03
C ALA A 51 -12.79 13.32 12.47
N SER A 52 -13.25 12.09 12.72
CA SER A 52 -13.22 11.56 14.09
C SER A 52 -11.76 11.39 14.53
N ALA A 53 -11.48 11.35 15.84
CA ALA A 53 -10.13 11.09 16.34
C ALA A 53 -9.54 9.78 15.76
N ALA A 54 -10.35 8.73 15.68
CA ALA A 54 -9.95 7.47 15.05
C ALA A 54 -9.59 7.65 13.57
N LYS A 55 -10.39 8.39 12.80
CA LYS A 55 -10.12 8.64 11.37
C LYS A 55 -8.91 9.55 11.18
N ALA A 56 -8.72 10.55 12.03
CA ALA A 56 -7.54 11.41 12.01
C ALA A 56 -6.25 10.60 12.26
N LYS A 57 -6.30 9.67 13.23
CA LYS A 57 -5.20 8.74 13.47
C LYS A 57 -4.94 7.85 12.26
N GLU A 58 -5.98 7.22 11.71
CA GLU A 58 -5.87 6.37 10.51
C GLU A 58 -5.21 7.10 9.32
N ILE A 59 -5.61 8.35 9.05
CA ILE A 59 -5.02 9.16 7.97
C ILE A 59 -3.53 9.41 8.22
N ARG A 60 -3.15 9.77 9.47
CA ARG A 60 -1.75 10.02 9.84
C ARG A 60 -0.91 8.74 9.68
N ASP A 61 -1.41 7.63 10.23
CA ASP A 61 -0.77 6.33 10.13
C ASP A 61 -0.59 5.92 8.66
N TYR A 62 -1.62 6.10 7.81
CA TYR A 62 -1.54 5.75 6.39
C TYR A 62 -0.45 6.55 5.65
N VAL A 63 -0.35 7.85 5.90
CA VAL A 63 0.68 8.73 5.30
C VAL A 63 2.09 8.35 5.75
N GLU A 64 2.24 7.85 6.98
CA GLU A 64 3.53 7.41 7.54
C GLU A 64 3.94 6.00 7.05
N ILE A 65 3.00 5.06 7.02
CA ILE A 65 3.26 3.65 6.77
C ILE A 65 3.49 3.34 5.29
N VAL A 66 2.73 3.95 4.36
CA VAL A 66 2.85 3.61 2.93
C VAL A 66 4.26 3.80 2.37
N PRO A 67 4.98 4.91 2.64
CA PRO A 67 6.38 5.04 2.20
C PRO A 67 7.31 3.97 2.76
N LEU A 68 7.03 3.41 3.95
CA LEU A 68 7.82 2.31 4.51
C LEU A 68 7.63 1.03 3.71
N TYR A 69 6.41 0.75 3.25
CA TYR A 69 6.17 -0.39 2.37
C TYR A 69 6.85 -0.24 1.02
N GLU A 70 6.95 0.97 0.47
CA GLU A 70 7.72 1.19 -0.77
C GLU A 70 9.21 0.80 -0.60
N LEU A 71 9.81 1.16 0.54
CA LEU A 71 11.19 0.77 0.87
C LEU A 71 11.33 -0.74 1.08
N GLU A 72 10.37 -1.35 1.76
CA GLU A 72 10.35 -2.80 1.99
C GLU A 72 10.20 -3.56 0.67
N PHE A 73 9.26 -3.15 -0.18
CA PHE A 73 9.06 -3.75 -1.50
C PHE A 73 10.27 -3.53 -2.39
N ALA A 74 10.92 -2.37 -2.38
CA ALA A 74 12.15 -2.17 -3.14
C ALA A 74 13.24 -3.20 -2.79
N GLN A 75 13.33 -3.60 -1.51
CA GLN A 75 14.28 -4.63 -1.06
C GLN A 75 13.81 -6.05 -1.41
N LYS A 76 12.53 -6.37 -1.17
CA LYS A 76 11.98 -7.73 -1.33
C LYS A 76 11.62 -8.07 -2.76
N SER A 77 11.31 -7.08 -3.59
CA SER A 77 10.79 -7.24 -4.95
C SER A 77 11.86 -7.20 -6.03
N GLN A 78 13.09 -7.64 -5.74
CA GLN A 78 13.92 -8.17 -6.83
C GLN A 78 13.27 -9.45 -7.36
N ALA A 79 12.20 -9.26 -8.12
CA ALA A 79 11.52 -10.30 -8.87
C ALA A 79 12.52 -10.79 -9.89
N ASP A 80 13.07 -11.98 -9.66
CA ASP A 80 13.82 -12.69 -10.68
C ASP A 80 12.86 -13.01 -11.83
N LYS A 81 12.87 -12.15 -12.85
CA LYS A 81 12.05 -12.30 -14.05
C LYS A 81 12.42 -13.57 -14.83
N ASN A 82 13.54 -14.23 -14.51
CA ASN A 82 13.97 -15.48 -15.11
C ASN A 82 13.38 -16.71 -14.40
N LEU A 83 12.65 -16.57 -13.28
CA LEU A 83 11.89 -17.67 -12.67
C LEU A 83 10.92 -18.34 -13.65
N LYS A 84 10.33 -17.56 -14.57
CA LYS A 84 9.44 -18.07 -15.62
C LYS A 84 10.18 -18.81 -16.74
N GLN A 85 11.48 -18.58 -16.87
CA GLN A 85 12.34 -19.24 -17.86
C GLN A 85 12.94 -20.54 -17.32
N LYS A 86 12.70 -20.88 -16.04
CA LYS A 86 13.16 -22.13 -15.46
C LYS A 86 12.53 -23.28 -16.22
N ALA A 87 13.37 -24.16 -16.77
CA ALA A 87 12.92 -25.32 -17.54
C ALA A 87 11.81 -26.06 -16.76
N VAL A 88 10.70 -26.35 -17.44
CA VAL A 88 9.64 -27.18 -16.87
C VAL A 88 10.30 -28.47 -16.42
N LYS A 89 10.26 -28.75 -15.11
CA LYS A 89 10.67 -30.07 -14.62
C LYS A 89 9.73 -31.07 -15.29
N GLU A 90 10.26 -31.91 -16.16
CA GLU A 90 9.51 -33.03 -16.70
C GLU A 90 8.96 -33.84 -15.52
N SER A 91 7.63 -33.85 -15.40
CA SER A 91 6.96 -34.67 -14.41
C SER A 91 7.19 -36.12 -14.83
N LYS A 92 7.84 -36.93 -13.98
CA LYS A 92 7.95 -38.38 -14.15
C LYS A 92 6.58 -39.03 -13.89
N ASN A 93 5.56 -38.65 -14.65
CA ASN A 93 4.27 -39.30 -14.57
C ASN A 93 4.46 -40.70 -15.14
N GLN A 94 4.09 -41.72 -14.36
CA GLN A 94 4.26 -43.13 -14.73
C GLN A 94 3.26 -43.59 -15.81
N CYS A 95 2.32 -42.74 -16.18
CA CYS A 95 1.19 -43.04 -17.04
C CYS A 95 0.78 -41.79 -17.84
N THR A 96 0.12 -42.03 -18.97
CA THR A 96 -0.41 -41.00 -19.87
C THR A 96 -1.84 -40.60 -19.54
N ASP A 97 -2.56 -41.41 -18.77
CA ASP A 97 -3.92 -41.13 -18.31
C ASP A 97 -3.97 -41.15 -16.77
N GLY A 98 -4.61 -40.15 -16.20
CA GLY A 98 -4.59 -39.90 -14.76
C GLY A 98 -5.14 -38.54 -14.36
N ARG A 99 -5.25 -38.30 -13.05
CA ARG A 99 -5.75 -37.05 -12.48
C ARG A 99 -4.85 -36.52 -11.37
N TRP A 100 -4.81 -35.20 -11.22
CA TRP A 100 -4.16 -34.54 -10.09
C TRP A 100 -5.06 -34.55 -8.86
N VAL A 101 -4.50 -34.95 -7.72
CA VAL A 101 -5.15 -34.94 -6.40
C VAL A 101 -4.20 -34.33 -5.38
N THR A 102 -4.71 -33.53 -4.45
CA THR A 102 -3.92 -33.03 -3.32
C THR A 102 -4.01 -34.00 -2.16
N ILE A 103 -2.86 -34.52 -1.72
CA ILE A 103 -2.73 -35.39 -0.54
C ILE A 103 -1.70 -34.75 0.38
N ASP A 104 -2.05 -34.52 1.65
CA ASP A 104 -1.19 -33.87 2.66
C ASP A 104 -0.51 -32.58 2.15
N ASP A 105 -1.31 -31.67 1.59
CA ASP A 105 -0.87 -30.39 0.99
C ASP A 105 0.14 -30.52 -0.16
N ARG A 106 0.25 -31.70 -0.77
CA ARG A 106 1.12 -31.95 -1.92
C ARG A 106 0.29 -32.33 -3.15
N PRO A 107 0.54 -31.70 -4.31
CA PRO A 107 -0.08 -32.13 -5.56
C PRO A 107 0.54 -33.46 -6.01
N VAL A 108 -0.28 -34.49 -6.12
CA VAL A 108 0.09 -35.84 -6.56
C VAL A 108 -0.69 -36.19 -7.82
N PHE A 109 -0.01 -36.66 -8.86
CA PHE A 109 -0.66 -37.22 -10.05
C PHE A 109 -0.95 -38.70 -9.83
N ILE A 110 -2.21 -39.10 -9.90
CA ILE A 110 -2.64 -40.49 -9.71
C ILE A 110 -3.10 -41.03 -11.07
N CYS A 111 -2.47 -42.11 -11.52
CA CYS A 111 -2.86 -42.84 -12.72
C CYS A 111 -4.26 -43.44 -12.57
N VAL A 112 -5.06 -43.41 -13.63
CA VAL A 112 -6.40 -44.03 -13.70
C VAL A 112 -6.33 -45.26 -14.59
#